data_AF-A0A965KHU9-F1
#
_entry.id   AF-A0A965KHU9-F1
#
_cell.length_a   1.000
_cell.length_b   1.000
_cell.length_c   1.000
_cell.angle_alpha   90.00
_cell.angle_beta   90.00
_cell.angle_gamma   90.00
#
_symmetry.space_group_name_H-M   'P 1'
#
loop_
_entity.id
_entity.type
_entity.pdbx_description
1 polymer ?
#
loop_
_entity_poly.entity_id
_entity_poly.type
_entity_poly.pdbx_seq_one_letter_code
_entity_poly.pdbx_strand_id
1 'polypeptide(L)'
;RFSGVNSNVVIGAAGAVFSISALNGFGAGTYDLIKTSGGGTITGFNNATLGFSQLPTGYNYVLNKSSTAISLVVSAGSATSLYWAGDVSGNASWNAGTGTGATNTNWASDSPGTTDALFAPTAASTINFSATGATGNFTNTLDQNFSVAGINFLASGTSAVTVNQGVFGALTIGSGGITVASGASAVSTINAPIILGAAQTWTVASGSELNVMGSAPVRGTISSSGTSVFGLTLAGAGKVTLGGFNTFGGGVTTSATGTLNLNNGGTSAASALGSGTLTISGGTLDNTSGVSQVLLTNNLQNWNADFAFTGTNSLSLGVGAVTPSASRTVTINGGTLQVGGIIGGGAISLTKAGTGALTLSAANTFTGGFTLSAGTVNVNVPLALGAAAGTVALNGGSINNTSGAAVVGTTAGAMTFGADVNFLGSGALTLPGVVTLAADRTITTSAIGGVGVANALSLTGIISGAFNLIKSGAGTLVLSGVNTLGASKTVTLAQGTLSFGNAAALGATTNTFTISGSGGAERGGVAEA
;
A
#
# COMPACT_ATOMS: atom_id res chain seq x y z
N ARG A 1 -36.08 -34.80 1.51
CA ARG A 1 -36.34 -36.23 1.18
C ARG A 1 -37.83 -36.41 0.92
N PHE A 2 -38.20 -36.93 -0.25
CA PHE A 2 -39.55 -37.38 -0.55
C PHE A 2 -39.59 -38.91 -0.48
N SER A 3 -40.49 -39.50 0.30
CA SER A 3 -40.61 -40.96 0.37
C SER A 3 -42.05 -41.41 0.55
N GLY A 4 -42.40 -42.51 -0.14
CA GLY A 4 -43.74 -43.09 -0.07
C GLY A 4 -43.76 -44.60 -0.36
N VAL A 5 -44.74 -45.29 0.22
CA VAL A 5 -45.04 -46.70 -0.06
C VAL A 5 -46.10 -46.73 -1.17
N ASN A 6 -45.94 -47.60 -2.16
CA ASN A 6 -46.83 -47.75 -3.32
C ASN A 6 -47.08 -46.44 -4.10
N SER A 7 -46.20 -45.45 -3.90
CA SER A 7 -46.34 -44.13 -4.49
C SER A 7 -45.60 -44.10 -5.83
N ASN A 8 -46.26 -43.60 -6.87
CA ASN A 8 -45.65 -43.38 -8.17
C ASN A 8 -45.24 -41.91 -8.30
N VAL A 9 -43.98 -41.67 -8.68
CA VAL A 9 -43.45 -40.33 -8.93
C VAL A 9 -43.13 -40.23 -10.42
N VAL A 10 -43.69 -39.23 -11.09
CA VAL A 10 -43.45 -38.97 -12.51
C VAL A 10 -42.65 -37.69 -12.65
N ILE A 11 -41.46 -37.78 -13.25
CA ILE A 11 -40.68 -36.61 -13.67
C ILE A 11 -41.07 -36.32 -15.12
N GLY A 12 -41.59 -35.11 -15.37
CA GLY A 12 -42.03 -34.71 -16.70
C GLY A 12 -40.90 -34.69 -17.72
N ALA A 13 -41.24 -34.63 -19.02
CA ALA A 13 -40.27 -34.67 -20.11
C ALA A 13 -39.19 -33.57 -20.04
N ALA A 14 -39.53 -32.41 -19.47
CA ALA A 14 -38.59 -31.31 -19.22
C ALA A 14 -37.53 -31.60 -18.14
N GLY A 15 -37.63 -32.74 -17.45
CA GLY A 15 -36.75 -33.11 -16.35
C GLY A 15 -37.11 -32.45 -15.01
N ALA A 16 -36.22 -32.62 -14.04
CA ALA A 16 -36.29 -31.97 -12.73
C ALA A 16 -34.88 -31.53 -12.32
N VAL A 17 -34.76 -30.33 -11.75
CA VAL A 17 -33.51 -29.85 -11.16
C VAL A 17 -33.59 -30.00 -9.65
N PHE A 18 -32.71 -30.82 -9.08
CA PHE A 18 -32.54 -30.96 -7.64
C PHE A 18 -31.58 -29.88 -7.15
N SER A 19 -32.13 -28.75 -6.71
CA SER A 19 -31.36 -27.77 -5.94
C SER A 19 -31.30 -28.23 -4.49
N ILE A 20 -30.08 -28.39 -3.96
CA ILE A 20 -29.85 -28.83 -2.60
C ILE A 20 -29.05 -27.79 -1.82
N SER A 21 -29.44 -27.59 -0.57
CA SER A 21 -28.67 -26.81 0.40
C SER A 21 -28.18 -27.76 1.48
N ALA A 22 -26.90 -27.70 1.80
CA ALA A 22 -26.33 -28.55 2.84
C ALA A 22 -26.89 -28.20 4.22
N LEU A 23 -27.19 -29.23 5.00
CA LEU A 23 -27.52 -29.11 6.42
C LEU A 23 -26.25 -29.12 7.25
N ASN A 24 -26.35 -28.69 8.51
CA ASN A 24 -25.26 -28.88 9.48
C ASN A 24 -24.92 -30.38 9.60
N GLY A 25 -23.63 -30.72 9.59
CA GLY A 25 -23.15 -32.10 9.58
C GLY A 25 -23.18 -32.79 8.23
N PHE A 26 -23.40 -32.06 7.13
CA PHE A 26 -23.24 -32.60 5.78
C PHE A 26 -21.81 -33.12 5.55
N GLY A 27 -21.68 -34.28 4.90
CA GLY A 27 -20.40 -34.93 4.64
C GLY A 27 -20.49 -35.98 3.54
N ALA A 28 -19.46 -36.80 3.42
CA ALA A 28 -19.46 -37.94 2.49
C ALA A 28 -20.52 -38.98 2.91
N GLY A 29 -21.19 -39.59 1.93
CA GLY A 29 -22.25 -40.55 2.17
C GLY A 29 -23.24 -40.66 1.01
N THR A 30 -24.34 -41.38 1.23
CA THR A 30 -25.45 -41.47 0.26
C THR A 30 -26.71 -40.89 0.88
N TYR A 31 -27.32 -39.95 0.17
CA TYR A 31 -28.51 -39.23 0.62
C TYR A 31 -29.69 -39.55 -0.31
N ASP A 32 -30.74 -40.15 0.24
CA ASP A 32 -31.98 -40.41 -0.51
C ASP A 32 -32.75 -39.09 -0.74
N LEU A 33 -32.84 -38.66 -2.01
CA LEU A 33 -33.61 -37.47 -2.40
C LEU A 33 -35.08 -37.83 -2.61
N ILE A 34 -35.33 -38.86 -3.44
CA ILE A 34 -36.63 -39.49 -3.66
C ILE A 34 -36.48 -41.00 -3.47
N LYS A 35 -37.38 -41.63 -2.73
CA LYS A 35 -37.39 -43.09 -2.55
C LYS A 35 -38.82 -43.64 -2.54
N THR A 36 -39.09 -44.62 -3.39
CA THR A 36 -40.36 -45.37 -3.39
C THR A 36 -40.14 -46.79 -2.84
N SER A 37 -41.19 -47.38 -2.29
CA SER A 37 -41.17 -48.75 -1.75
C SER A 37 -42.51 -49.47 -2.03
N GLY A 38 -42.59 -50.78 -1.79
CA GLY A 38 -43.84 -51.56 -1.92
C GLY A 38 -44.34 -51.78 -3.36
N GLY A 39 -43.55 -51.45 -4.38
CA GLY A 39 -43.94 -51.56 -5.80
C GLY A 39 -44.25 -50.22 -6.47
N GLY A 40 -44.17 -49.10 -5.73
CA GLY A 40 -44.19 -47.76 -6.32
C GLY A 40 -42.97 -47.49 -7.19
N THR A 41 -43.15 -46.74 -8.28
CA THR A 41 -42.11 -46.50 -9.29
C THR A 41 -41.80 -45.02 -9.49
N ILE A 42 -40.59 -44.74 -9.95
CA ILE A 42 -40.16 -43.45 -10.46
C ILE A 42 -40.00 -43.59 -11.97
N THR A 43 -40.63 -42.70 -12.74
CA THR A 43 -40.52 -42.67 -14.21
C THR A 43 -40.06 -41.29 -14.70
N GLY A 44 -39.46 -41.24 -15.89
CA GLY A 44 -38.93 -39.99 -16.47
C GLY A 44 -37.65 -39.45 -15.81
N PHE A 45 -37.00 -40.23 -14.94
CA PHE A 45 -35.87 -39.80 -14.12
C PHE A 45 -34.58 -39.50 -14.88
N ASN A 46 -34.44 -39.92 -16.14
CA ASN A 46 -33.21 -39.75 -16.92
C ASN A 46 -32.80 -38.26 -17.05
N ASN A 47 -33.79 -37.39 -17.26
CA ASN A 47 -33.58 -35.95 -17.43
C ASN A 47 -33.45 -35.19 -16.09
N ALA A 48 -33.46 -35.89 -14.96
CA ALA A 48 -33.20 -35.25 -13.68
C ALA A 48 -31.74 -34.80 -13.56
N THR A 49 -31.50 -33.61 -13.03
CA THR A 49 -30.16 -33.05 -12.86
C THR A 49 -29.99 -32.48 -11.46
N LEU A 50 -28.73 -32.27 -11.04
CA LEU A 50 -28.42 -31.60 -9.79
C LEU A 50 -28.09 -30.13 -10.07
N GLY A 51 -28.66 -29.21 -9.27
CA GLY A 51 -28.27 -27.81 -9.30
C GLY A 51 -26.91 -27.62 -8.62
N PHE A 52 -25.99 -26.89 -9.27
CA PHE A 52 -24.59 -26.78 -8.85
C PHE A 52 -24.23 -25.47 -8.13
N SER A 53 -25.10 -24.45 -8.15
CA SER A 53 -24.78 -23.11 -7.65
C SER A 53 -24.64 -22.98 -6.12
N GLN A 54 -24.95 -24.03 -5.36
CA GLN A 54 -24.97 -24.01 -3.88
C GLN A 54 -24.35 -25.26 -3.25
N LEU A 55 -23.68 -26.11 -4.03
CA LEU A 55 -23.07 -27.32 -3.50
C LEU A 55 -21.85 -26.95 -2.64
N PRO A 56 -21.70 -27.57 -1.44
CA PRO A 56 -20.46 -27.46 -0.69
C PRO A 56 -19.24 -27.83 -1.53
N THR A 57 -18.13 -27.12 -1.33
CA THR A 57 -16.87 -27.47 -2.00
C THR A 57 -16.25 -28.71 -1.36
N GLY A 58 -15.26 -29.33 -2.02
CA GLY A 58 -14.53 -30.47 -1.47
C GLY A 58 -15.12 -31.84 -1.72
N TYR A 59 -16.22 -31.92 -2.46
CA TYR A 59 -16.89 -33.18 -2.73
C TYR A 59 -17.08 -33.39 -4.22
N ASN A 60 -17.00 -34.66 -4.61
CA ASN A 60 -17.62 -35.14 -5.84
C ASN A 60 -19.05 -35.57 -5.52
N TYR A 61 -19.98 -35.22 -6.41
CA TYR A 61 -21.38 -35.57 -6.29
C TYR A 61 -21.70 -36.59 -7.37
N VAL A 62 -22.64 -37.50 -7.15
CA VAL A 62 -23.19 -38.38 -8.19
C VAL A 62 -24.69 -38.53 -7.93
N LEU A 63 -25.51 -38.17 -8.91
CA LEU A 63 -26.96 -38.34 -8.82
C LEU A 63 -27.31 -39.70 -9.42
N ASN A 64 -27.42 -40.69 -8.54
CA ASN A 64 -27.85 -42.04 -8.91
C ASN A 64 -29.36 -42.05 -9.12
N LYS A 65 -29.78 -42.63 -10.24
CA LYS A 65 -31.18 -42.65 -10.67
C LYS A 65 -31.60 -44.10 -10.96
N SER A 66 -32.72 -44.52 -10.40
CA SER A 66 -33.35 -45.80 -10.71
C SER A 66 -34.87 -45.65 -10.71
N SER A 67 -35.57 -46.72 -11.08
CA SER A 67 -37.03 -46.78 -10.99
C SER A 67 -37.56 -46.79 -9.55
N THR A 68 -36.71 -46.84 -8.53
CA THR A 68 -37.12 -46.89 -7.12
C THR A 68 -36.46 -45.83 -6.23
N ALA A 69 -35.37 -45.20 -6.69
CA ALA A 69 -34.70 -44.16 -5.94
C ALA A 69 -34.00 -43.14 -6.84
N ILE A 70 -34.01 -41.89 -6.39
CA ILE A 70 -33.05 -40.87 -6.79
C ILE A 70 -32.23 -40.53 -5.54
N SER A 71 -30.94 -40.82 -5.58
CA SER A 71 -30.02 -40.63 -4.45
C SER A 71 -28.80 -39.83 -4.86
N LEU A 72 -28.30 -39.04 -3.93
CA LEU A 72 -27.08 -38.27 -4.09
C LEU A 72 -25.95 -39.00 -3.34
N VAL A 73 -24.99 -39.52 -4.09
CA VAL A 73 -23.73 -40.02 -3.53
C VAL A 73 -22.76 -38.85 -3.45
N VAL A 74 -22.12 -38.71 -2.29
CA VAL A 74 -21.18 -37.64 -1.97
C VAL A 74 -19.88 -38.29 -1.55
N SER A 75 -18.80 -38.02 -2.29
CA SER A 75 -17.46 -38.53 -2.00
C SER A 75 -16.54 -37.36 -1.67
N ALA A 76 -15.84 -37.42 -0.53
CA ALA A 76 -14.90 -36.37 -0.16
C ALA A 76 -13.61 -36.46 -0.98
N GLY A 77 -13.12 -35.32 -1.45
CA GLY A 77 -11.77 -35.19 -1.97
C GLY A 77 -10.73 -35.36 -0.84
N SER A 78 -9.61 -36.01 -1.13
CA SER A 78 -8.55 -36.27 -0.16
C SER A 78 -7.27 -35.46 -0.37
N ALA A 79 -7.07 -34.89 -1.57
CA ALA A 79 -5.84 -34.15 -1.89
C ALA A 79 -5.83 -32.76 -1.20
N THR A 80 -4.76 -32.50 -0.45
CA THR A 80 -4.52 -31.20 0.21
C THR A 80 -3.69 -30.26 -0.65
N SER A 81 -3.05 -30.73 -1.71
CA SER A 81 -2.43 -29.89 -2.75
C SER A 81 -3.20 -30.09 -4.04
N LEU A 82 -3.72 -28.99 -4.58
CA LEU A 82 -4.42 -28.98 -5.85
C LEU A 82 -3.67 -28.09 -6.85
N TYR A 83 -3.57 -28.56 -8.08
CA TYR A 83 -2.88 -27.89 -9.17
C TYR A 83 -3.89 -27.45 -10.22
N TRP A 84 -3.82 -26.19 -10.64
CA TRP A 84 -4.68 -25.69 -11.72
C TRP A 84 -4.25 -26.30 -13.06
N ALA A 85 -5.07 -27.17 -13.63
CA ALA A 85 -4.87 -27.76 -14.96
C ALA A 85 -5.50 -26.92 -16.07
N GLY A 86 -6.64 -26.28 -15.79
CA GLY A 86 -7.29 -25.34 -16.71
C GLY A 86 -7.71 -25.95 -18.06
N ASP A 87 -7.96 -27.25 -18.08
CA ASP A 87 -8.18 -28.10 -19.25
C ASP A 87 -9.67 -28.28 -19.60
N VAL A 88 -10.60 -27.84 -18.74
CA VAL A 88 -12.03 -27.78 -19.09
C VAL A 88 -12.28 -26.58 -20.01
N SER A 89 -12.35 -26.85 -21.32
CA SER A 89 -12.52 -25.82 -22.35
C SER A 89 -13.84 -25.04 -22.19
N GLY A 90 -13.77 -23.71 -22.25
CA GLY A 90 -14.95 -22.83 -22.23
C GLY A 90 -15.53 -22.55 -20.84
N ASN A 91 -14.94 -23.09 -19.78
CA ASN A 91 -15.35 -22.81 -18.39
C ASN A 91 -14.13 -22.63 -17.49
N ALA A 92 -13.79 -21.37 -17.19
CA ALA A 92 -12.68 -21.02 -16.31
C ALA A 92 -13.07 -20.96 -14.82
N SER A 93 -14.25 -21.48 -14.44
CA SER A 93 -14.70 -21.53 -13.06
C SER A 93 -13.85 -22.50 -12.23
N TRP A 94 -13.60 -22.15 -10.98
CA TRP A 94 -13.06 -23.08 -9.98
C TRP A 94 -14.00 -24.27 -9.70
N ASN A 95 -15.28 -24.17 -10.07
CA ASN A 95 -16.25 -25.26 -9.99
C ASN A 95 -16.45 -26.01 -11.31
N ALA A 96 -15.70 -25.68 -12.37
CA ALA A 96 -15.91 -26.31 -13.67
C ALA A 96 -15.75 -27.82 -13.58
N GLY A 97 -16.75 -28.54 -14.11
CA GLY A 97 -16.74 -30.00 -14.14
C GLY A 97 -16.95 -30.68 -12.78
N THR A 98 -17.11 -29.91 -11.69
CA THR A 98 -17.40 -30.45 -10.36
C THR A 98 -18.90 -30.76 -10.24
N GLY A 99 -19.27 -31.92 -9.69
CA GLY A 99 -20.68 -32.35 -9.59
C GLY A 99 -20.95 -33.75 -10.13
N THR A 100 -22.21 -34.06 -10.47
CA THR A 100 -22.72 -35.43 -10.67
C THR A 100 -21.98 -36.24 -11.73
N GLY A 101 -21.04 -37.07 -11.30
CA GLY A 101 -20.21 -37.88 -12.21
C GLY A 101 -19.09 -37.08 -12.86
N ALA A 102 -18.51 -36.12 -12.12
CA ALA A 102 -17.29 -35.42 -12.54
C ALA A 102 -16.27 -36.44 -13.05
N THR A 103 -15.83 -36.24 -14.29
CA THR A 103 -14.77 -37.03 -14.96
C THR A 103 -13.61 -36.14 -15.38
N ASN A 104 -13.82 -34.82 -15.33
CA ASN A 104 -12.86 -33.81 -15.73
C ASN A 104 -13.22 -32.50 -15.00
N THR A 105 -12.27 -31.94 -14.28
CA THR A 105 -12.32 -30.67 -13.55
C THR A 105 -11.10 -29.84 -13.90
N ASN A 106 -11.12 -28.54 -13.63
CA ASN A 106 -9.92 -27.70 -13.81
C ASN A 106 -8.79 -27.98 -12.80
N TRP A 107 -8.93 -29.02 -11.96
CA TRP A 107 -8.06 -29.31 -10.83
C TRP A 107 -7.41 -30.67 -10.96
N ALA A 108 -6.10 -30.72 -10.77
CA ALA A 108 -5.34 -31.94 -10.64
C ALA A 108 -4.83 -32.14 -9.21
N SER A 109 -4.58 -33.39 -8.85
CA SER A 109 -3.99 -33.80 -7.57
C SER A 109 -2.47 -33.98 -7.62
N ASP A 110 -1.88 -33.85 -8.82
CA ASP A 110 -0.46 -34.00 -9.10
C ASP A 110 0.10 -32.77 -9.86
N SER A 111 1.39 -32.48 -9.67
CA SER A 111 2.03 -31.32 -10.30
C SER A 111 2.14 -31.37 -11.82
N PRO A 112 2.22 -32.54 -12.50
CA PRO A 112 2.09 -32.57 -13.96
C PRO A 112 0.72 -32.16 -14.49
N GLY A 113 -0.35 -32.25 -13.69
CA GLY A 113 -1.71 -31.99 -14.15
C GLY A 113 -2.36 -33.19 -14.85
N THR A 114 -1.93 -34.42 -14.56
CA THR A 114 -2.37 -35.63 -15.28
C THR A 114 -3.45 -36.42 -14.56
N THR A 115 -3.59 -36.23 -13.24
CA THR A 115 -4.55 -36.91 -12.38
C THR A 115 -5.60 -35.92 -11.91
N ASP A 116 -6.76 -35.95 -12.58
CA ASP A 116 -7.92 -35.13 -12.22
C ASP A 116 -8.30 -35.31 -10.74
N ALA A 117 -8.56 -34.20 -10.05
CA ALA A 117 -8.91 -34.22 -8.65
C ALA A 117 -10.36 -34.70 -8.45
N LEU A 118 -11.26 -34.43 -9.40
CA LEU A 118 -12.70 -34.74 -9.38
C LEU A 118 -13.51 -33.96 -8.32
N PHE A 119 -12.91 -32.95 -7.69
CA PHE A 119 -13.57 -32.08 -6.70
C PHE A 119 -13.01 -30.65 -6.71
N ALA A 120 -13.79 -29.70 -6.18
CA ALA A 120 -13.38 -28.30 -6.03
C ALA A 120 -12.61 -28.07 -4.71
N PRO A 121 -11.74 -27.04 -4.63
CA PRO A 121 -10.96 -26.72 -3.43
C PRO A 121 -11.69 -26.67 -2.09
N THR A 122 -10.97 -27.07 -1.03
CA THR A 122 -11.43 -27.03 0.37
C THR A 122 -10.57 -26.12 1.23
N ALA A 123 -11.04 -25.81 2.45
CA ALA A 123 -10.27 -25.04 3.42
C ALA A 123 -8.90 -25.67 3.78
N ALA A 124 -8.72 -26.97 3.56
CA ALA A 124 -7.45 -27.67 3.75
C ALA A 124 -6.56 -27.66 2.50
N SER A 125 -7.08 -27.23 1.35
CA SER A 125 -6.38 -27.27 0.06
C SER A 125 -5.42 -26.08 -0.09
N THR A 126 -4.16 -26.36 -0.38
CA THR A 126 -3.21 -25.40 -0.95
C THR A 126 -3.35 -25.42 -2.47
N ILE A 127 -3.55 -24.25 -3.05
CA ILE A 127 -3.75 -24.07 -4.49
C ILE A 127 -2.42 -23.75 -5.16
N ASN A 128 -2.09 -24.46 -6.23
CA ASN A 128 -0.86 -24.27 -6.97
C ASN A 128 -1.19 -23.95 -8.43
N PHE A 129 -0.91 -22.72 -8.84
CA PHE A 129 -0.93 -22.33 -10.24
C PHE A 129 0.42 -22.68 -10.87
N SER A 130 0.59 -23.96 -11.20
CA SER A 130 1.87 -24.46 -11.72
C SER A 130 1.82 -25.80 -12.45
N ALA A 131 0.64 -26.32 -12.81
CA ALA A 131 0.58 -27.63 -13.44
C ALA A 131 1.37 -27.58 -14.75
N THR A 132 2.36 -28.47 -14.92
CA THR A 132 3.21 -28.44 -16.12
C THR A 132 2.41 -28.70 -17.39
N GLY A 133 1.35 -29.51 -17.30
CA GLY A 133 0.40 -29.78 -18.36
C GLY A 133 -0.74 -28.75 -18.47
N ALA A 134 -0.70 -27.62 -17.77
CA ALA A 134 -1.78 -26.63 -17.85
C ALA A 134 -1.93 -26.09 -19.28
N THR A 135 -3.11 -26.28 -19.88
CA THR A 135 -3.33 -25.99 -21.31
C THR A 135 -4.03 -24.65 -21.57
N GLY A 136 -4.57 -23.97 -20.55
CA GLY A 136 -5.29 -22.71 -20.71
C GLY A 136 -5.96 -22.18 -19.44
N ASN A 137 -6.93 -21.26 -19.61
CA ASN A 137 -7.77 -20.69 -18.55
C ASN A 137 -7.00 -20.00 -17.40
N PHE A 138 -5.88 -19.32 -17.69
CA PHE A 138 -5.13 -18.56 -16.69
C PHE A 138 -5.87 -17.35 -16.13
N THR A 139 -6.94 -16.91 -16.82
CA THR A 139 -7.96 -16.02 -16.25
C THR A 139 -9.15 -16.88 -15.82
N ASN A 140 -9.33 -17.05 -14.51
CA ASN A 140 -10.33 -17.92 -13.90
C ASN A 140 -11.29 -17.17 -12.97
N THR A 141 -12.41 -17.80 -12.60
CA THR A 141 -13.50 -17.18 -11.83
C THR A 141 -13.87 -17.96 -10.57
N LEU A 142 -14.26 -17.23 -9.52
CA LEU A 142 -14.94 -17.75 -8.34
C LEU A 142 -16.45 -17.57 -8.49
N ASP A 143 -17.17 -18.62 -8.87
CA ASP A 143 -18.63 -18.58 -9.05
C ASP A 143 -19.42 -18.96 -7.78
N GLN A 144 -18.70 -19.27 -6.70
CA GLN A 144 -19.21 -19.36 -5.34
C GLN A 144 -18.11 -18.99 -4.34
N ASN A 145 -18.43 -19.00 -3.05
CA ASN A 145 -17.42 -18.81 -2.01
C ASN A 145 -16.53 -20.04 -1.88
N PHE A 146 -15.22 -19.82 -1.83
CA PHE A 146 -14.24 -20.85 -1.55
C PHE A 146 -13.47 -20.52 -0.27
N SER A 147 -13.03 -21.56 0.43
CA SER A 147 -12.02 -21.46 1.47
C SER A 147 -10.84 -22.33 1.06
N VAL A 148 -9.62 -21.85 1.29
CA VAL A 148 -8.37 -22.56 0.95
C VAL A 148 -7.33 -22.35 2.06
N ALA A 149 -6.37 -23.26 2.18
CA ALA A 149 -5.29 -23.13 3.14
C ALA A 149 -4.29 -22.03 2.73
N GLY A 150 -3.99 -21.92 1.44
CA GLY A 150 -3.06 -20.95 0.86
C GLY A 150 -3.02 -21.05 -0.67
N ILE A 151 -2.33 -20.10 -1.31
CA ILE A 151 -2.20 -20.02 -2.77
C ILE A 151 -0.74 -19.83 -3.16
N ASN A 152 -0.30 -20.58 -4.15
CA ASN A 152 1.03 -20.51 -4.72
C ASN A 152 0.94 -20.24 -6.23
N PHE A 153 1.61 -19.17 -6.67
CA PHE A 153 1.93 -18.93 -8.07
C PHE A 153 3.39 -19.35 -8.27
N LEU A 154 3.63 -20.47 -8.95
CA LEU A 154 4.97 -21.04 -9.09
C LEU A 154 5.52 -20.84 -10.51
N ALA A 155 6.79 -21.18 -10.70
CA ALA A 155 7.43 -21.21 -12.01
C ALA A 155 6.95 -22.43 -12.82
N SER A 156 6.07 -22.21 -13.79
CA SER A 156 5.56 -23.25 -14.70
C SER A 156 5.73 -22.92 -16.18
N GLY A 157 6.37 -21.79 -16.52
CA GLY A 157 6.46 -21.31 -17.90
C GLY A 157 5.11 -20.83 -18.49
N THR A 158 4.05 -20.79 -17.67
CA THR A 158 2.69 -20.42 -18.07
C THR A 158 2.47 -18.90 -18.02
N SER A 159 1.40 -18.43 -18.70
CA SER A 159 0.97 -17.03 -18.68
C SER A 159 0.62 -16.51 -17.28
N ALA A 160 0.52 -15.19 -17.15
CA ALA A 160 0.01 -14.51 -15.94
C ALA A 160 -1.35 -15.08 -15.51
N VAL A 161 -1.49 -15.38 -14.22
CA VAL A 161 -2.74 -15.87 -13.64
C VAL A 161 -3.57 -14.71 -13.12
N THR A 162 -4.87 -14.72 -13.43
CA THR A 162 -5.85 -13.77 -12.93
C THR A 162 -7.02 -14.53 -12.30
N VAL A 163 -7.27 -14.31 -11.01
CA VAL A 163 -8.41 -14.88 -10.28
C VAL A 163 -9.48 -13.80 -10.11
N ASN A 164 -10.56 -13.89 -10.88
CA ASN A 164 -11.68 -12.95 -10.86
C ASN A 164 -12.79 -13.41 -9.93
N GLN A 165 -13.60 -12.47 -9.45
CA GLN A 165 -14.94 -12.82 -9.00
C GLN A 165 -15.75 -13.25 -10.22
N GLY A 166 -16.43 -14.39 -10.10
CA GLY A 166 -17.45 -14.81 -11.05
C GLY A 166 -18.75 -14.04 -10.79
N VAL A 167 -19.86 -14.75 -10.60
CA VAL A 167 -21.14 -14.11 -10.26
C VAL A 167 -21.09 -13.39 -8.90
N PHE A 168 -20.51 -14.03 -7.86
CA PHE A 168 -20.44 -13.46 -6.50
C PHE A 168 -19.33 -14.03 -5.60
N GLY A 169 -18.49 -14.95 -6.07
CA GLY A 169 -17.57 -15.69 -5.18
C GLY A 169 -16.54 -14.82 -4.47
N ALA A 170 -16.30 -15.13 -3.19
CA ALA A 170 -15.20 -14.64 -2.38
C ALA A 170 -14.24 -15.77 -2.01
N LEU A 171 -12.97 -15.43 -1.75
CA LEU A 171 -11.92 -16.37 -1.41
C LEU A 171 -11.46 -16.19 0.03
N THR A 172 -11.80 -17.13 0.90
CA THR A 172 -11.23 -17.19 2.25
C THR A 172 -9.89 -17.91 2.22
N ILE A 173 -8.83 -17.26 2.69
CA ILE A 173 -7.48 -17.83 2.71
C ILE A 173 -7.05 -18.07 4.16
N GLY A 174 -6.57 -19.27 4.46
CA GLY A 174 -6.05 -19.66 5.77
C GLY A 174 -4.63 -19.13 6.05
N SER A 175 -3.95 -19.76 7.01
CA SER A 175 -2.61 -19.36 7.46
C SER A 175 -1.50 -19.60 6.44
N GLY A 176 -1.76 -20.37 5.37
CA GLY A 176 -0.80 -20.60 4.29
C GLY A 176 -0.53 -19.37 3.42
N GLY A 177 -1.41 -18.36 3.47
CA GLY A 177 -1.19 -17.07 2.80
C GLY A 177 -1.05 -17.18 1.28
N ILE A 178 -0.22 -16.32 0.69
CA ILE A 178 0.01 -16.27 -0.76
C ILE A 178 1.51 -16.29 -1.03
N THR A 179 1.96 -17.13 -1.94
CA THR A 179 3.34 -17.14 -2.42
C THR A 179 3.39 -16.92 -3.92
N VAL A 180 4.20 -15.96 -4.38
CA VAL A 180 4.60 -15.82 -5.79
C VAL A 180 6.09 -16.14 -5.86
N ALA A 181 6.41 -17.32 -6.39
CA ALA A 181 7.77 -17.82 -6.43
C ALA A 181 8.61 -17.14 -7.52
N SER A 182 9.93 -17.25 -7.40
CA SER A 182 10.85 -16.78 -8.44
C SER A 182 10.58 -17.53 -9.74
N GLY A 183 10.55 -16.82 -10.87
CA GLY A 183 10.25 -17.40 -12.18
C GLY A 183 8.75 -17.64 -12.45
N ALA A 184 7.86 -17.33 -11.51
CA ALA A 184 6.44 -17.16 -11.82
C ALA A 184 6.27 -15.98 -12.81
N SER A 185 5.21 -16.02 -13.64
CA SER A 185 4.89 -14.93 -14.58
C SER A 185 4.91 -13.57 -13.88
N ALA A 186 5.36 -12.54 -14.59
CA ALA A 186 5.74 -11.25 -14.01
C ALA A 186 4.64 -10.62 -13.14
N VAL A 187 3.35 -10.82 -13.46
CA VAL A 187 2.22 -10.29 -12.69
C VAL A 187 1.15 -11.35 -12.46
N SER A 188 0.95 -11.75 -11.22
CA SER A 188 -0.21 -12.55 -10.79
C SER A 188 -1.28 -11.64 -10.17
N THR A 189 -2.54 -11.82 -10.54
CA THR A 189 -3.63 -10.91 -10.14
C THR A 189 -4.75 -11.66 -9.43
N ILE A 190 -5.28 -11.08 -8.34
CA ILE A 190 -6.51 -11.53 -7.69
C ILE A 190 -7.46 -10.32 -7.64
N ASN A 191 -8.52 -10.38 -8.44
CA ASN A 191 -9.59 -9.39 -8.46
C ASN A 191 -10.79 -9.78 -7.59
N ALA A 192 -10.92 -11.06 -7.22
CA ALA A 192 -11.98 -11.51 -6.32
C ALA A 192 -11.80 -10.95 -4.89
N PRO A 193 -12.89 -10.73 -4.12
CA PRO A 193 -12.77 -10.43 -2.70
C PRO A 193 -12.00 -11.51 -1.94
N ILE A 194 -11.07 -11.09 -1.09
CA ILE A 194 -10.31 -11.93 -0.18
C ILE A 194 -10.85 -11.76 1.24
N ILE A 195 -11.07 -12.87 1.92
CA ILE A 195 -11.36 -12.92 3.34
C ILE A 195 -10.14 -13.55 4.03
N LEU A 196 -9.50 -12.83 4.94
CA LEU A 196 -8.46 -13.38 5.79
C LEU A 196 -9.14 -14.33 6.79
N GLY A 197 -8.89 -15.63 6.65
CA GLY A 197 -9.35 -16.66 7.59
C GLY A 197 -8.36 -16.91 8.74
N ALA A 198 -7.16 -16.34 8.65
CA ALA A 198 -6.13 -16.32 9.68
C ALA A 198 -5.20 -15.12 9.43
N ALA A 199 -4.26 -14.86 10.35
CA ALA A 199 -3.12 -14.00 10.04
C ALA A 199 -2.30 -14.63 8.92
N GLN A 200 -1.87 -13.82 7.95
CA GLN A 200 -1.21 -14.31 6.73
C GLN A 200 0.15 -13.68 6.50
N THR A 201 1.02 -14.45 5.84
CA THR A 201 2.22 -13.93 5.20
C THR A 201 2.07 -14.08 3.68
N TRP A 202 2.29 -12.99 2.95
CA TRP A 202 2.35 -12.99 1.49
C TRP A 202 3.80 -12.82 1.04
N THR A 203 4.35 -13.84 0.39
CA THR A 203 5.75 -13.86 -0.04
C THR A 203 5.83 -13.67 -1.54
N VAL A 204 6.43 -12.57 -2.02
CA VAL A 204 6.61 -12.30 -3.45
C VAL A 204 8.10 -12.23 -3.76
N ALA A 205 8.57 -13.13 -4.62
CA ALA A 205 9.98 -13.21 -5.00
C ALA A 205 10.43 -12.00 -5.84
N SER A 206 11.75 -11.79 -5.88
CA SER A 206 12.35 -10.74 -6.72
C SER A 206 11.95 -10.88 -8.18
N GLY A 207 11.58 -9.77 -8.82
CA GLY A 207 11.14 -9.73 -10.21
C GLY A 207 9.69 -10.17 -10.46
N SER A 208 8.97 -10.60 -9.41
CA SER A 208 7.56 -10.97 -9.50
C SER A 208 6.66 -9.92 -8.85
N GLU A 209 5.40 -9.88 -9.29
CA GLU A 209 4.39 -8.98 -8.76
C GLU A 209 3.10 -9.72 -8.41
N LEU A 210 2.55 -9.43 -7.23
CA LEU A 210 1.20 -9.80 -6.83
C LEU A 210 0.33 -8.54 -6.86
N ASN A 211 -0.73 -8.60 -7.65
CA ASN A 211 -1.68 -7.53 -7.77
C ASN A 211 -3.02 -7.94 -7.15
N VAL A 212 -3.32 -7.41 -5.97
CA VAL A 212 -4.67 -7.49 -5.39
C VAL A 212 -5.37 -6.19 -5.75
N MET A 213 -5.70 -6.14 -7.03
CA MET A 213 -6.41 -5.03 -7.62
C MET A 213 -7.88 -5.29 -7.53
N GLY A 214 -8.59 -4.22 -7.23
CA GLY A 214 -9.99 -4.24 -7.51
C GLY A 214 -10.27 -3.85 -8.95
N SER A 215 -10.74 -4.78 -9.79
CA SER A 215 -11.23 -4.42 -11.12
C SER A 215 -12.62 -3.81 -11.03
N ALA A 216 -12.83 -2.58 -11.48
CA ALA A 216 -14.19 -2.06 -11.62
C ALA A 216 -15.07 -3.02 -12.47
N PRO A 217 -16.34 -3.25 -12.11
CA PRO A 217 -17.08 -2.62 -11.01
C PRO A 217 -16.80 -3.23 -9.63
N VAL A 218 -16.27 -4.45 -9.53
CA VAL A 218 -16.00 -5.14 -8.26
C VAL A 218 -14.54 -5.01 -7.87
N ARG A 219 -14.24 -4.02 -7.03
CA ARG A 219 -12.91 -3.92 -6.49
C ARG A 219 -12.67 -5.04 -5.46
N GLY A 220 -11.85 -6.06 -5.76
CA GLY A 220 -11.31 -7.03 -4.82
C GLY A 220 -10.96 -6.38 -3.48
N THR A 221 -11.80 -6.64 -2.49
CA THR A 221 -11.67 -6.14 -1.13
C THR A 221 -11.01 -7.20 -0.27
N ILE A 222 -10.15 -6.78 0.64
CA ILE A 222 -9.63 -7.65 1.71
C ILE A 222 -10.40 -7.33 2.98
N SER A 223 -10.99 -8.36 3.58
CA SER A 223 -11.70 -8.30 4.87
C SER A 223 -11.21 -9.40 5.81
N SER A 224 -11.67 -9.43 7.06
CA SER A 224 -11.40 -10.53 7.99
C SER A 224 -12.65 -11.38 8.20
N SER A 225 -12.48 -12.68 8.48
CA SER A 225 -13.62 -13.57 8.72
C SER A 225 -14.30 -13.28 10.07
N GLY A 226 -15.61 -13.04 10.04
CA GLY A 226 -16.41 -12.82 11.24
C GLY A 226 -15.98 -11.57 12.02
N THR A 227 -15.82 -11.69 13.33
CA THR A 227 -15.40 -10.60 14.24
C THR A 227 -13.88 -10.57 14.49
N SER A 228 -13.13 -11.48 13.86
CA SER A 228 -11.68 -11.57 14.06
C SER A 228 -10.94 -10.43 13.35
N VAL A 229 -9.76 -10.10 13.85
CA VAL A 229 -8.93 -9.01 13.35
C VAL A 229 -7.57 -9.60 12.93
N PHE A 230 -7.47 -10.03 11.67
CA PHE A 230 -6.26 -10.68 11.15
C PHE A 230 -5.35 -9.68 10.43
N GLY A 231 -4.05 -9.81 10.69
CA GLY A 231 -3.01 -8.98 10.07
C GLY A 231 -2.42 -9.63 8.82
N LEU A 232 -1.81 -8.79 7.98
CA LEU A 232 -1.12 -9.18 6.75
C LEU A 232 0.37 -8.82 6.86
N THR A 233 1.25 -9.81 6.73
CA THR A 233 2.69 -9.61 6.64
C THR A 233 3.14 -9.80 5.20
N LEU A 234 3.93 -8.88 4.65
CA LEU A 234 4.51 -8.99 3.32
C LEU A 234 5.98 -9.43 3.44
N ALA A 235 6.42 -10.29 2.54
CA ALA A 235 7.77 -10.84 2.51
C ALA A 235 8.30 -10.96 1.08
N GLY A 236 9.63 -11.09 0.95
CA GLY A 236 10.31 -11.18 -0.34
C GLY A 236 10.54 -9.83 -1.02
N ALA A 237 11.38 -9.81 -2.05
CA ALA A 237 11.83 -8.60 -2.74
C ALA A 237 10.95 -8.17 -3.92
N GLY A 238 9.86 -8.90 -4.19
CA GLY A 238 8.91 -8.57 -5.24
C GLY A 238 7.97 -7.42 -4.87
N LYS A 239 6.96 -7.20 -5.72
CA LYS A 239 5.98 -6.14 -5.52
C LYS A 239 4.62 -6.70 -5.11
N VAL A 240 3.98 -6.03 -4.18
CA VAL A 240 2.57 -6.26 -3.83
C VAL A 240 1.81 -4.97 -4.08
N THR A 241 0.72 -5.05 -4.84
CA THR A 241 -0.19 -3.94 -5.06
C THR A 241 -1.50 -4.17 -4.31
N LEU A 242 -1.87 -3.21 -3.46
CA LEU A 242 -3.17 -3.17 -2.80
C LEU A 242 -3.98 -2.00 -3.38
N GLY A 243 -5.01 -2.33 -4.15
CA GLY A 243 -5.87 -1.34 -4.83
C GLY A 243 -7.34 -1.33 -4.42
N GLY A 244 -7.73 -2.18 -3.46
CA GLY A 244 -9.10 -2.35 -2.99
C GLY A 244 -9.53 -1.37 -1.89
N PHE A 245 -10.83 -1.27 -1.63
CA PHE A 245 -11.38 -0.68 -0.39
C PHE A 245 -11.34 -1.74 0.70
N ASN A 246 -10.16 -1.99 1.25
CA ASN A 246 -9.95 -3.04 2.23
C ASN A 246 -10.46 -2.61 3.61
N THR A 247 -10.99 -3.56 4.40
CA THR A 247 -11.65 -3.32 5.69
C THR A 247 -11.08 -4.14 6.84
N PHE A 248 -10.07 -4.99 6.60
CA PHE A 248 -9.41 -5.75 7.66
C PHE A 248 -8.71 -4.80 8.66
N GLY A 249 -8.76 -5.16 9.95
CA GLY A 249 -8.26 -4.30 11.04
C GLY A 249 -6.92 -4.73 11.63
N GLY A 250 -6.35 -5.87 11.23
CA GLY A 250 -5.14 -6.40 11.87
C GLY A 250 -3.83 -5.74 11.45
N GLY A 251 -3.90 -4.84 10.47
CA GLY A 251 -2.76 -4.05 10.01
C GLY A 251 -1.93 -4.77 8.96
N VAL A 252 -0.97 -4.03 8.42
CA VAL A 252 -0.05 -4.47 7.37
C VAL A 252 1.38 -4.30 7.84
N THR A 253 2.19 -5.35 7.75
CA THR A 253 3.63 -5.28 7.94
C THR A 253 4.34 -5.37 6.58
N THR A 254 5.16 -4.38 6.24
CA THR A 254 5.86 -4.34 4.95
C THR A 254 6.99 -5.37 4.88
N SER A 255 7.36 -5.75 3.66
CA SER A 255 8.58 -6.51 3.43
C SER A 255 9.80 -5.64 3.69
N ALA A 256 10.87 -6.22 4.24
CA ALA A 256 12.14 -5.53 4.44
C ALA A 256 12.84 -5.13 3.14
N THR A 257 12.52 -5.79 2.02
CA THR A 257 13.21 -5.62 0.73
C THR A 257 12.27 -5.41 -0.46
N GLY A 258 10.98 -5.70 -0.31
CA GLY A 258 10.00 -5.63 -1.39
C GLY A 258 9.37 -4.26 -1.54
N THR A 259 8.48 -4.14 -2.54
CA THR A 259 7.70 -2.91 -2.79
C THR A 259 6.23 -3.14 -2.45
N LEU A 260 5.62 -2.21 -1.72
CA LEU A 260 4.17 -2.14 -1.49
C LEU A 260 3.59 -0.94 -2.24
N ASN A 261 2.76 -1.19 -3.25
CA ASN A 261 2.01 -0.17 -3.97
C ASN A 261 0.65 0.08 -3.29
N LEU A 262 0.41 1.31 -2.87
CA LEU A 262 -0.80 1.77 -2.18
C LEU A 262 -1.67 2.57 -3.14
N ASN A 263 -2.54 1.85 -3.85
CA ASN A 263 -3.23 2.39 -5.03
C ASN A 263 -4.69 2.79 -4.77
N ASN A 264 -5.08 2.89 -3.49
CA ASN A 264 -6.42 3.36 -3.11
C ASN A 264 -6.39 4.11 -1.77
N GLY A 265 -6.63 5.42 -1.81
CA GLY A 265 -6.75 6.30 -0.66
C GLY A 265 -7.94 6.00 0.25
N GLY A 266 -9.04 5.51 -0.35
CA GLY A 266 -10.16 4.97 0.39
C GLY A 266 -11.12 6.02 0.97
N THR A 267 -11.73 5.67 2.10
CA THR A 267 -12.61 6.47 2.97
C THR A 267 -12.11 6.37 4.42
N SER A 268 -12.81 6.96 5.39
CA SER A 268 -12.47 6.80 6.81
C SER A 268 -12.54 5.36 7.32
N ALA A 269 -13.28 4.47 6.64
CA ALA A 269 -13.50 3.09 7.08
C ALA A 269 -12.74 2.04 6.25
N ALA A 270 -12.27 2.39 5.06
CA ALA A 270 -11.65 1.43 4.15
C ALA A 270 -10.62 2.08 3.25
N SER A 271 -9.45 1.47 3.05
CA SER A 271 -8.39 1.96 2.15
C SER A 271 -7.57 0.79 1.60
N ALA A 272 -6.49 1.06 0.86
CA ALA A 272 -5.53 0.02 0.48
C ALA A 272 -4.98 -0.76 1.69
N LEU A 273 -4.88 -0.15 2.87
CA LEU A 273 -4.30 -0.78 4.08
C LEU A 273 -5.33 -1.37 5.04
N GLY A 274 -6.63 -1.18 4.81
CA GLY A 274 -7.61 -1.41 5.85
C GLY A 274 -7.50 -0.39 6.98
N SER A 275 -7.95 -0.74 8.18
CA SER A 275 -8.00 0.17 9.35
C SER A 275 -6.91 -0.08 10.40
N GLY A 276 -6.14 -1.17 10.27
CA GLY A 276 -5.11 -1.54 11.23
C GLY A 276 -3.80 -0.77 11.13
N THR A 277 -2.86 -1.02 12.02
CA THR A 277 -1.55 -0.32 12.03
C THR A 277 -0.70 -0.69 10.80
N LEU A 278 -0.05 0.28 10.17
CA LEU A 278 1.00 0.08 9.19
C LEU A 278 2.35 -0.06 9.90
N THR A 279 2.98 -1.24 9.79
CA THR A 279 4.33 -1.47 10.30
C THR A 279 5.31 -1.52 9.14
N ILE A 280 6.18 -0.53 9.04
CA ILE A 280 7.23 -0.46 8.02
C ILE A 280 8.49 -1.14 8.56
N SER A 281 8.73 -2.38 8.12
CA SER A 281 9.93 -3.16 8.45
C SER A 281 11.05 -3.00 7.42
N GLY A 282 10.87 -2.08 6.47
CA GLY A 282 11.82 -1.74 5.41
C GLY A 282 11.14 -1.66 4.05
N GLY A 283 11.94 -1.89 3.01
CA GLY A 283 11.47 -1.96 1.64
C GLY A 283 11.11 -0.60 1.06
N THR A 284 10.23 -0.64 0.06
CA THR A 284 9.81 0.53 -0.70
C THR A 284 8.29 0.67 -0.70
N LEU A 285 7.78 1.88 -0.52
CA LEU A 285 6.40 2.23 -0.79
C LEU A 285 6.29 2.86 -2.18
N ASP A 286 5.14 2.71 -2.82
CA ASP A 286 4.82 3.47 -4.04
C ASP A 286 3.31 3.72 -4.17
N ASN A 287 2.96 4.62 -5.09
CA ASN A 287 1.61 4.81 -5.58
C ASN A 287 1.63 4.77 -7.11
N THR A 288 1.22 3.63 -7.66
CA THR A 288 1.15 3.37 -9.11
C THR A 288 -0.26 3.54 -9.67
N SER A 289 -1.18 4.16 -8.92
CA SER A 289 -2.58 4.32 -9.33
C SER A 289 -2.82 5.31 -10.49
N GLY A 290 -1.80 6.09 -10.88
CA GLY A 290 -1.89 7.13 -11.92
C GLY A 290 -2.42 8.47 -11.41
N VAL A 291 -2.80 8.57 -10.14
CA VAL A 291 -3.24 9.81 -9.48
C VAL A 291 -2.66 9.92 -8.07
N SER A 292 -2.68 11.11 -7.48
CA SER A 292 -2.30 11.28 -6.08
C SER A 292 -3.28 10.56 -5.16
N GLN A 293 -2.77 9.88 -4.12
CA GLN A 293 -3.60 9.15 -3.14
C GLN A 293 -3.43 9.73 -1.74
N VAL A 294 -4.52 9.74 -0.96
CA VAL A 294 -4.52 10.08 0.46
C VAL A 294 -5.21 8.97 1.24
N LEU A 295 -4.47 8.30 2.13
CA LEU A 295 -5.04 7.27 2.99
C LEU A 295 -5.96 7.89 4.05
N LEU A 296 -7.27 7.72 3.89
CA LEU A 296 -8.28 8.33 4.77
C LEU A 296 -8.58 7.51 6.03
N THR A 297 -8.08 6.26 6.11
CA THR A 297 -8.15 5.41 7.30
C THR A 297 -7.22 5.86 8.43
N ASN A 298 -6.26 6.77 8.14
CA ASN A 298 -5.35 7.35 9.13
C ASN A 298 -4.67 6.31 10.02
N ASN A 299 -4.17 5.24 9.41
CA ASN A 299 -3.55 4.11 10.10
C ASN A 299 -2.39 4.60 10.99
N LEU A 300 -2.31 4.11 12.23
CA LEU A 300 -1.10 4.26 13.04
C LEU A 300 0.10 3.68 12.29
N GLN A 301 1.28 4.26 12.50
CA GLN A 301 2.48 3.88 11.75
C GLN A 301 3.62 3.54 12.71
N ASN A 302 4.21 2.36 12.54
CA ASN A 302 5.46 1.96 13.19
C ASN A 302 6.58 1.97 12.16
N TRP A 303 7.60 2.80 12.33
CA TRP A 303 8.75 2.85 11.42
C TRP A 303 9.92 2.08 12.04
N ASN A 304 10.05 0.81 11.65
CA ASN A 304 10.99 -0.16 12.21
C ASN A 304 12.28 -0.34 11.42
N ALA A 305 12.32 0.11 10.17
CA ALA A 305 13.52 0.19 9.36
C ALA A 305 13.53 1.51 8.57
N ASP A 306 14.69 1.83 8.01
CA ASP A 306 14.78 2.80 6.92
C ASP A 306 13.97 2.28 5.73
N PHE A 307 13.36 3.18 4.97
CA PHE A 307 12.53 2.81 3.83
C PHE A 307 12.62 3.84 2.71
N ALA A 308 12.22 3.40 1.52
CA ALA A 308 12.13 4.24 0.35
C ALA A 308 10.68 4.51 -0.07
N PHE A 309 10.48 5.62 -0.78
CA PHE A 309 9.29 5.89 -1.58
C PHE A 309 9.74 6.10 -3.02
N THR A 310 9.28 5.25 -3.94
CA THR A 310 9.58 5.42 -5.37
C THR A 310 9.01 6.74 -5.88
N GLY A 311 7.74 6.99 -5.57
CA GLY A 311 7.07 8.25 -5.91
C GLY A 311 6.66 8.34 -7.37
N THR A 312 6.13 7.25 -7.92
CA THR A 312 5.49 7.24 -9.25
C THR A 312 4.35 8.26 -9.31
N ASN A 313 3.54 8.35 -8.24
CA ASN A 313 2.59 9.43 -7.98
C ASN A 313 2.69 9.83 -6.51
N SER A 314 2.18 11.01 -6.14
CA SER A 314 2.20 11.46 -4.74
C SER A 314 1.33 10.58 -3.84
N LEU A 315 1.76 10.40 -2.60
CA LEU A 315 1.08 9.58 -1.59
C LEU A 315 1.05 10.33 -0.26
N SER A 316 -0.13 10.41 0.37
CA SER A 316 -0.27 10.81 1.76
C SER A 316 -0.64 9.61 2.61
N LEU A 317 0.15 9.37 3.68
CA LEU A 317 -0.10 8.29 4.64
C LEU A 317 -1.19 8.65 5.67
N GLY A 318 -1.88 9.77 5.49
CA GLY A 318 -2.93 10.25 6.39
C GLY A 318 -2.36 10.88 7.68
N VAL A 319 -3.22 11.04 8.68
CA VAL A 319 -2.91 11.71 9.96
C VAL A 319 -2.63 10.76 11.13
N GLY A 320 -2.54 9.45 10.86
CA GLY A 320 -2.23 8.47 11.90
C GLY A 320 -0.85 8.70 12.52
N ALA A 321 -0.75 8.62 13.84
CA ALA A 321 0.48 8.89 14.57
C ALA A 321 1.62 7.95 14.15
N VAL A 322 2.85 8.46 14.16
CA VAL A 322 4.04 7.78 13.68
C VAL A 322 5.01 7.54 14.84
N THR A 323 5.39 6.27 15.03
CA THR A 323 6.34 5.81 16.06
C THR A 323 7.56 5.16 15.39
N PRO A 324 8.65 5.91 15.19
CA PRO A 324 9.92 5.33 14.80
C PRO A 324 10.57 4.58 15.98
N SER A 325 11.18 3.43 15.74
CA SER A 325 11.87 2.67 16.81
C SER A 325 13.36 3.02 16.98
N ALA A 326 13.90 3.86 16.10
CA ALA A 326 15.27 4.42 16.14
C ALA A 326 15.33 5.59 15.15
N SER A 327 16.49 6.26 15.02
CA SER A 327 16.75 7.19 13.92
C SER A 327 16.47 6.56 12.56
N ARG A 328 15.83 7.33 11.66
CA ARG A 328 15.39 6.82 10.35
C ARG A 328 15.87 7.65 9.19
N THR A 329 16.19 6.96 8.11
CA THR A 329 16.31 7.52 6.77
C THR A 329 15.05 7.18 5.97
N VAL A 330 14.42 8.23 5.43
CA VAL A 330 13.31 8.13 4.48
C VAL A 330 13.81 8.63 3.14
N THR A 331 13.99 7.71 2.21
CA THR A 331 14.50 8.02 0.86
C THR A 331 13.34 8.23 -0.09
N ILE A 332 13.17 9.44 -0.62
CA ILE A 332 12.10 9.74 -1.57
C ILE A 332 12.70 9.98 -2.94
N ASN A 333 12.50 9.06 -3.87
CA ASN A 333 13.13 9.11 -5.19
C ASN A 333 12.38 10.05 -6.15
N GLY A 334 11.06 10.11 -6.05
CA GLY A 334 10.20 10.95 -6.89
C GLY A 334 8.94 11.41 -6.15
N GLY A 335 8.10 12.18 -6.84
CA GLY A 335 6.79 12.62 -6.32
C GLY A 335 6.85 13.33 -4.97
N THR A 336 5.73 13.30 -4.25
CA THR A 336 5.63 13.78 -2.86
C THR A 336 5.12 12.67 -1.95
N LEU A 337 5.86 12.35 -0.89
CA LEU A 337 5.33 11.62 0.26
C LEU A 337 4.87 12.63 1.30
N GLN A 338 3.62 12.56 1.72
CA GLN A 338 3.10 13.33 2.84
C GLN A 338 2.93 12.44 4.07
N VAL A 339 3.45 12.92 5.20
CA VAL A 339 3.22 12.35 6.52
C VAL A 339 2.44 13.40 7.32
N GLY A 340 1.14 13.13 7.48
CA GLY A 340 0.21 14.05 8.14
C GLY A 340 0.10 13.84 9.65
N GLY A 341 0.53 12.68 10.16
CA GLY A 341 0.52 12.37 11.59
C GLY A 341 1.77 12.87 12.31
N ILE A 342 1.65 13.04 13.64
CA ILE A 342 2.78 13.42 14.51
C ILE A 342 3.82 12.30 14.50
N ILE A 343 5.07 12.64 14.16
CA ILE A 343 6.23 11.79 14.31
C ILE A 343 6.83 12.01 15.70
N GLY A 344 6.77 10.95 16.53
CA GLY A 344 7.34 10.93 17.88
C GLY A 344 8.71 10.27 17.96
N GLY A 345 9.12 9.89 19.18
CA GLY A 345 10.30 9.03 19.40
C GLY A 345 11.38 9.57 20.34
N GLY A 346 11.19 10.72 21.00
CA GLY A 346 12.24 11.28 21.88
C GLY A 346 13.51 11.63 21.10
N ALA A 347 14.69 11.25 21.59
CA ALA A 347 16.02 11.61 21.03
C ALA A 347 16.38 10.89 19.71
N ILE A 348 15.39 10.62 18.87
CA ILE A 348 15.49 10.00 17.54
C ILE A 348 15.61 11.11 16.48
N SER A 349 16.44 10.88 15.46
CA SER A 349 16.61 11.79 14.32
C SER A 349 15.93 11.28 13.06
N LEU A 350 15.55 12.19 12.17
CA LEU A 350 14.96 11.87 10.87
C LEU A 350 15.83 12.43 9.73
N THR A 351 16.18 11.59 8.77
CA THR A 351 16.92 11.96 7.56
C THR A 351 16.02 11.83 6.34
N LYS A 352 15.87 12.90 5.59
CA LYS A 352 15.25 12.90 4.26
C LYS A 352 16.34 12.79 3.19
N ALA A 353 16.28 11.72 2.40
CA ALA A 353 17.14 11.48 1.26
C ALA A 353 16.35 11.39 -0.06
N GLY A 354 17.05 11.25 -1.19
CA GLY A 354 16.46 11.17 -2.52
C GLY A 354 15.91 12.50 -3.06
N THR A 355 15.63 12.53 -4.36
CA THR A 355 15.32 13.75 -5.14
C THR A 355 13.89 14.27 -5.01
N GLY A 356 12.92 13.46 -4.56
CA GLY A 356 11.53 13.88 -4.41
C GLY A 356 11.25 14.66 -3.12
N ALA A 357 9.98 14.94 -2.85
CA ALA A 357 9.54 15.81 -1.76
C ALA A 357 8.98 15.06 -0.55
N LEU A 358 9.34 15.48 0.67
CA LEU A 358 8.69 15.08 1.92
C LEU A 358 7.85 16.23 2.44
N THR A 359 6.55 16.02 2.63
CA THR A 359 5.66 16.99 3.27
C THR A 359 5.36 16.57 4.70
N LEU A 360 5.71 17.43 5.66
CA LEU A 360 5.42 17.23 7.09
C LEU A 360 4.33 18.22 7.49
N SER A 361 3.16 17.70 7.90
CA SER A 361 1.96 18.51 8.20
C SER A 361 1.53 18.50 9.66
N ALA A 362 2.30 17.85 10.54
CA ALA A 362 2.06 17.82 11.98
C ALA A 362 3.23 18.43 12.76
N ALA A 363 2.94 18.96 13.94
CA ALA A 363 3.94 19.41 14.90
C ALA A 363 4.63 18.16 15.49
N ASN A 364 5.84 17.86 15.01
CA ASN A 364 6.56 16.65 15.35
C ASN A 364 7.29 16.80 16.69
N THR A 365 7.43 15.69 17.42
CA THR A 365 7.92 15.69 18.81
C THR A 365 9.28 15.00 18.99
N PHE A 366 9.88 14.47 17.93
CA PHE A 366 11.24 13.96 17.98
C PHE A 366 12.25 15.09 18.27
N THR A 367 13.29 14.78 19.04
CA THR A 367 14.30 15.72 19.56
C THR A 367 15.71 15.41 19.07
N GLY A 368 15.94 14.32 18.34
CA GLY A 368 17.28 13.96 17.81
C GLY A 368 17.72 14.78 16.59
N GLY A 369 16.83 15.57 16.00
CA GLY A 369 17.12 16.48 14.88
C GLY A 369 16.63 15.98 13.52
N PHE A 370 16.82 16.82 12.50
CA PHE A 370 16.38 16.56 11.13
C PHE A 370 17.51 16.83 10.14
N THR A 371 17.74 15.92 9.20
CA THR A 371 18.73 16.10 8.13
C THR A 371 18.05 16.07 6.78
N LEU A 372 18.17 17.15 6.01
CA LEU A 372 17.86 17.18 4.59
C LEU A 372 19.13 16.88 3.79
N SER A 373 19.21 15.70 3.19
CA SER A 373 20.35 15.31 2.33
C SER A 373 20.14 15.72 0.88
N ALA A 374 18.91 15.61 0.37
CA ALA A 374 18.56 15.94 -1.02
C ALA A 374 17.04 16.12 -1.20
N GLY A 375 16.65 16.62 -2.37
CA GLY A 375 15.25 16.83 -2.76
C GLY A 375 14.61 18.00 -2.04
N THR A 376 13.32 17.89 -1.72
CA THR A 376 12.57 18.97 -1.05
C THR A 376 11.97 18.51 0.29
N VAL A 377 11.96 19.38 1.29
CA VAL A 377 11.11 19.25 2.48
C VAL A 377 10.11 20.41 2.53
N ASN A 378 8.82 20.08 2.63
CA ASN A 378 7.73 21.04 2.84
C ASN A 378 7.38 21.08 4.33
N VAL A 379 7.56 22.25 4.93
CA VAL A 379 7.40 22.53 6.36
C VAL A 379 6.11 23.33 6.53
N ASN A 380 4.99 22.63 6.68
CA ASN A 380 3.67 23.24 6.57
C ASN A 380 3.06 23.66 7.92
N VAL A 381 3.77 23.41 9.02
CA VAL A 381 3.35 23.77 10.38
C VAL A 381 4.56 24.11 11.26
N PRO A 382 4.38 24.84 12.36
CA PRO A 382 5.40 24.96 13.39
C PRO A 382 5.83 23.57 13.91
N LEU A 383 7.12 23.42 14.24
CA LEU A 383 7.73 22.16 14.70
C LEU A 383 7.65 20.98 13.71
N ALA A 384 7.38 21.20 12.41
CA ALA A 384 7.37 20.07 11.47
C ALA A 384 8.75 19.37 11.35
N LEU A 385 9.85 20.05 11.68
CA LEU A 385 11.19 19.45 11.69
C LEU A 385 11.62 18.89 13.05
N GLY A 386 10.68 18.76 14.00
CA GLY A 386 10.92 18.23 15.34
C GLY A 386 10.86 19.28 16.45
N ALA A 387 10.97 18.82 17.69
CA ALA A 387 10.93 19.64 18.90
C ALA A 387 12.27 20.32 19.23
N ALA A 388 12.22 21.25 20.18
CA ALA A 388 13.32 22.09 20.65
C ALA A 388 14.45 21.29 21.33
N ALA A 389 15.37 20.72 20.56
CA ALA A 389 16.62 20.13 21.06
C ALA A 389 17.54 19.68 19.92
N GLY A 390 16.96 19.15 18.84
CA GLY A 390 17.71 18.57 17.73
C GLY A 390 18.24 19.60 16.75
N THR A 391 19.42 19.34 16.18
CA THR A 391 19.96 20.17 15.10
C THR A 391 19.22 19.88 13.79
N VAL A 392 18.93 20.93 13.01
CA VAL A 392 18.48 20.79 11.62
C VAL A 392 19.63 21.03 10.67
N ALA A 393 20.03 19.98 9.95
CA ALA A 393 21.09 20.01 8.96
C ALA A 393 20.51 20.11 7.55
N LEU A 394 20.83 21.19 6.84
CA LEU A 394 20.51 21.36 5.41
C LEU A 394 21.77 21.05 4.60
N ASN A 395 21.97 19.78 4.28
CA ASN A 395 23.15 19.29 3.57
C ASN A 395 22.95 19.26 2.04
N GLY A 396 21.77 19.65 1.56
CA GLY A 396 21.42 19.78 0.16
C GLY A 396 19.93 20.03 -0.02
N GLY A 397 19.49 20.19 -1.27
CA GLY A 397 18.08 20.26 -1.61
C GLY A 397 17.42 21.61 -1.33
N SER A 398 16.10 21.58 -1.17
CA SER A 398 15.24 22.75 -0.99
C SER A 398 14.33 22.62 0.23
N ILE A 399 14.06 23.75 0.88
CA ILE A 399 13.01 23.90 1.89
C ILE A 399 11.86 24.71 1.32
N ASN A 400 10.64 24.39 1.71
CA ASN A 400 9.47 25.12 1.29
C ASN A 400 8.41 25.14 2.39
N ASN A 401 7.42 26.01 2.23
CA ASN A 401 6.19 26.01 3.00
C ASN A 401 5.03 26.03 2.00
N THR A 402 4.31 24.93 1.88
CA THR A 402 3.17 24.79 0.96
C THR A 402 1.83 24.86 1.69
N SER A 403 1.79 25.35 2.94
CA SER A 403 0.55 25.45 3.73
C SER A 403 -0.41 26.54 3.25
N GLY A 404 0.08 27.51 2.47
CA GLY A 404 -0.67 28.69 2.04
C GLY A 404 -0.70 29.83 3.08
N ALA A 405 -0.21 29.60 4.30
CA ALA A 405 -0.09 30.61 5.35
C ALA A 405 1.38 30.80 5.75
N ALA A 406 1.68 31.90 6.46
CA ALA A 406 3.00 32.08 7.05
C ALA A 406 3.23 31.02 8.15
N VAL A 407 4.40 30.36 8.12
CA VAL A 407 4.82 29.42 9.15
C VAL A 407 5.96 30.06 9.96
N VAL A 408 5.73 30.22 11.26
CA VAL A 408 6.70 30.76 12.21
C VAL A 408 7.09 29.68 13.21
N GLY A 409 8.37 29.36 13.32
CA GLY A 409 8.87 28.46 14.38
C GLY A 409 8.99 27.00 13.96
N THR A 410 9.97 26.70 13.11
CA THR A 410 10.20 25.34 12.59
C THR A 410 11.38 24.63 13.23
N THR A 411 12.24 25.34 13.97
CA THR A 411 13.38 24.80 14.72
C THR A 411 13.60 25.63 15.98
N ALA A 412 13.40 25.06 17.17
CA ALA A 412 13.94 25.65 18.39
C ALA A 412 15.35 25.10 18.72
N GLY A 413 15.84 24.16 17.90
CA GLY A 413 17.24 23.73 17.90
C GLY A 413 18.10 24.50 16.90
N ALA A 414 19.42 24.35 17.00
CA ALA A 414 20.37 24.94 16.07
C ALA A 414 20.16 24.43 14.64
N MET A 415 20.58 25.21 13.65
CA MET A 415 20.61 24.86 12.25
C MET A 415 22.05 24.82 11.78
N THR A 416 22.38 23.84 10.95
CA THR A 416 23.62 23.81 10.18
C THR A 416 23.25 23.89 8.72
N PHE A 417 23.76 24.89 8.03
CA PHE A 417 23.77 24.81 6.58
C PHE A 417 25.02 24.00 6.26
N GLY A 418 24.85 22.80 5.69
CA GLY A 418 25.92 21.94 5.17
C GLY A 418 26.18 22.12 3.67
N ALA A 419 25.18 22.60 2.91
CA ALA A 419 25.31 23.03 1.52
C ALA A 419 24.57 24.36 1.27
N ASP A 420 24.55 24.82 0.02
CA ASP A 420 23.70 25.93 -0.39
C ASP A 420 22.23 25.62 -0.10
N VAL A 421 21.47 26.64 0.28
CA VAL A 421 20.07 26.51 0.69
C VAL A 421 19.18 27.11 -0.38
N ASN A 422 18.20 26.33 -0.82
CA ASN A 422 17.16 26.82 -1.71
C ASN A 422 15.80 26.89 -0.99
N PHE A 423 15.15 28.03 -1.03
CA PHE A 423 13.80 28.24 -0.53
C PHE A 423 12.85 28.54 -1.70
N LEU A 424 11.85 27.67 -1.90
CA LEU A 424 11.00 27.73 -3.08
C LEU A 424 9.91 28.83 -3.02
N GLY A 425 9.69 29.46 -1.86
CA GLY A 425 8.86 30.67 -1.77
C GLY A 425 7.35 30.46 -1.91
N SER A 426 6.81 29.25 -1.71
CA SER A 426 5.37 29.00 -1.80
C SER A 426 4.55 29.64 -0.68
N GLY A 427 5.13 29.82 0.50
CA GLY A 427 4.50 30.41 1.69
C GLY A 427 5.59 30.96 2.62
N ALA A 428 5.33 32.04 3.36
CA ALA A 428 6.37 32.69 4.17
C ALA A 428 6.88 31.73 5.26
N LEU A 429 8.19 31.75 5.52
CA LEU A 429 8.84 30.80 6.41
C LEU A 429 9.81 31.53 7.34
N THR A 430 9.60 31.42 8.66
CA THR A 430 10.51 31.97 9.67
C THR A 430 11.21 30.85 10.43
N LEU A 431 12.54 30.83 10.36
CA LEU A 431 13.43 29.89 11.04
C LEU A 431 14.16 30.60 12.21
N PRO A 432 13.84 30.27 13.48
CA PRO A 432 14.39 31.00 14.63
C PRO A 432 15.68 30.41 15.23
N GLY A 433 16.06 29.19 14.86
CA GLY A 433 17.31 28.58 15.32
C GLY A 433 18.57 29.36 14.93
N VAL A 434 19.62 29.28 15.75
CA VAL A 434 20.97 29.75 15.40
C VAL A 434 21.46 28.97 14.17
N VAL A 435 21.95 29.66 13.15
CA VAL A 435 22.51 29.05 11.94
C VAL A 435 24.04 29.02 12.05
N THR A 436 24.63 27.85 11.81
CA THR A 436 26.08 27.71 11.60
C THR A 436 26.34 27.44 10.12
N LEU A 437 27.17 28.27 9.50
CA LEU A 437 27.69 28.06 8.15
C LEU A 437 28.94 27.18 8.21
N ALA A 438 28.99 26.13 7.39
CA ALA A 438 30.18 25.27 7.30
C ALA A 438 31.13 25.61 6.14
N ALA A 439 30.75 26.58 5.29
CA ALA A 439 31.55 27.16 4.21
C ALA A 439 30.90 28.47 3.77
N ASP A 440 31.44 29.13 2.74
CA ASP A 440 30.72 30.17 2.00
C ASP A 440 29.41 29.60 1.46
N ARG A 441 28.30 30.36 1.55
CA ARG A 441 26.98 29.86 1.13
C ARG A 441 26.14 30.81 0.33
N THR A 442 25.42 30.21 -0.60
CA THR A 442 24.30 30.83 -1.30
C THR A 442 22.98 30.41 -0.67
N ILE A 443 22.18 31.39 -0.29
CA ILE A 443 20.76 31.24 0.02
C ILE A 443 19.99 31.76 -1.20
N THR A 444 19.38 30.83 -1.93
CA THR A 444 18.49 31.16 -3.05
C THR A 444 17.06 31.21 -2.53
N THR A 445 16.37 32.32 -2.71
CA THR A 445 14.93 32.43 -2.44
C THR A 445 14.20 32.65 -3.75
N SER A 446 13.27 31.77 -4.10
CA SER A 446 12.42 31.92 -5.28
C SER A 446 11.24 32.85 -5.01
N ALA A 447 10.70 33.41 -6.09
CA ALA A 447 9.43 34.15 -6.08
C ALA A 447 8.43 33.39 -6.96
N ILE A 448 7.26 33.06 -6.41
CA ILE A 448 6.15 32.55 -7.23
C ILE A 448 5.33 33.78 -7.64
N GLY A 449 5.39 34.16 -8.93
CA GLY A 449 4.61 35.27 -9.48
C GLY A 449 5.34 36.58 -9.78
N GLY A 450 6.69 36.61 -9.72
CA GLY A 450 7.50 37.79 -10.11
C GLY A 450 8.13 38.56 -8.93
N VAL A 451 8.91 39.60 -9.25
CA VAL A 451 9.75 40.36 -8.29
C VAL A 451 8.87 41.20 -7.35
N GLY A 452 9.10 41.12 -6.03
CA GLY A 452 8.55 42.07 -5.04
C GLY A 452 7.27 41.68 -4.31
N VAL A 453 6.65 40.53 -4.63
CA VAL A 453 5.47 39.98 -3.91
C VAL A 453 5.69 38.55 -3.43
N ALA A 454 6.94 38.17 -3.19
CA ALA A 454 7.29 36.82 -2.75
C ALA A 454 7.18 36.68 -1.23
N ASN A 455 6.73 35.50 -0.81
CA ASN A 455 6.87 35.05 0.56
C ASN A 455 8.35 35.09 0.99
N ALA A 456 8.62 35.65 2.16
CA ALA A 456 9.98 35.77 2.68
C ALA A 456 10.47 34.50 3.37
N LEU A 457 11.77 34.21 3.24
CA LEU A 457 12.51 33.40 4.20
C LEU A 457 13.09 34.34 5.26
N SER A 458 12.67 34.19 6.51
CA SER A 458 13.18 34.97 7.64
C SER A 458 14.06 34.13 8.54
N LEU A 459 15.32 34.51 8.69
CA LEU A 459 16.27 33.92 9.62
C LEU A 459 16.42 34.86 10.83
N THR A 460 15.81 34.49 11.96
CA THR A 460 15.78 35.35 13.14
C THR A 460 16.83 34.99 14.19
N GLY A 461 17.37 33.77 14.14
CA GLY A 461 18.54 33.38 14.94
C GLY A 461 19.83 33.99 14.40
N ILE A 462 20.89 33.94 15.22
CA ILE A 462 22.24 34.35 14.84
C ILE A 462 22.74 33.45 13.70
N ILE A 463 23.25 34.03 12.62
CA ILE A 463 24.06 33.32 11.62
C ILE A 463 25.53 33.47 12.00
N SER A 464 26.24 32.35 12.09
CA SER A 464 27.63 32.25 12.53
C SER A 464 28.48 31.45 11.54
N GLY A 465 29.79 31.47 11.74
CA GLY A 465 30.78 30.85 10.85
C GLY A 465 31.51 31.92 10.05
N ALA A 466 32.84 31.84 10.02
CA ALA A 466 33.71 32.86 9.43
C ALA A 466 33.73 32.81 7.89
N PHE A 467 32.56 32.95 7.26
CA PHE A 467 32.31 32.67 5.85
C PHE A 467 31.47 33.75 5.17
N ASN A 468 31.56 33.80 3.84
CA ASN A 468 30.75 34.69 3.01
C ASN A 468 29.31 34.20 2.88
N LEU A 469 28.38 35.14 2.70
CA LEU A 469 26.97 34.84 2.51
C LEU A 469 26.45 35.51 1.24
N ILE A 470 25.83 34.74 0.35
CA ILE A 470 25.29 35.20 -0.92
C ILE A 470 23.77 35.01 -0.89
N LYS A 471 23.02 36.09 -1.10
CA LYS A 471 21.58 36.07 -1.38
C LYS A 471 21.36 36.04 -2.89
N SER A 472 20.71 34.98 -3.39
CA SER A 472 20.30 34.84 -4.79
C SER A 472 18.79 34.57 -4.93
N GLY A 473 18.32 34.48 -6.17
CA GLY A 473 16.92 34.29 -6.53
C GLY A 473 16.03 35.53 -6.30
N ALA A 474 14.91 35.60 -7.02
CA ALA A 474 14.04 36.78 -7.06
C ALA A 474 13.26 37.07 -5.76
N GLY A 475 13.20 36.13 -4.82
CA GLY A 475 12.46 36.27 -3.56
C GLY A 475 13.17 37.12 -2.50
N THR A 476 12.58 37.16 -1.31
CA THR A 476 13.06 37.93 -0.16
C THR A 476 13.73 37.04 0.88
N LEU A 477 14.93 37.45 1.33
CA LEU A 477 15.60 36.94 2.53
C LEU A 477 15.62 38.03 3.59
N VAL A 478 15.20 37.71 4.82
CA VAL A 478 15.26 38.61 5.97
C VAL A 478 16.28 38.08 6.97
N LEU A 479 17.26 38.92 7.33
CA LEU A 479 18.27 38.64 8.35
C LEU A 479 17.97 39.50 9.59
N SER A 480 17.48 38.88 10.66
CA SER A 480 17.10 39.61 11.89
C SER A 480 18.00 39.32 13.09
N GLY A 481 18.87 38.31 13.02
CA GLY A 481 19.85 38.00 14.06
C GLY A 481 20.97 39.05 14.17
N VAL A 482 21.63 39.09 15.33
CA VAL A 482 22.92 39.77 15.51
C VAL A 482 24.00 38.82 14.99
N ASN A 483 24.30 38.91 13.70
CA ASN A 483 25.07 37.87 13.01
C ASN A 483 26.56 37.91 13.40
N THR A 484 27.23 36.76 13.37
CA THR A 484 28.64 36.56 13.77
C THR A 484 29.42 35.86 12.64
N LEU A 485 29.37 36.46 11.45
CA LEU A 485 30.03 35.93 10.24
C LEU A 485 31.57 36.04 10.28
N GLY A 486 32.19 36.42 11.40
CA GLY A 486 33.61 36.78 11.47
C GLY A 486 33.92 38.16 10.88
N ALA A 487 35.20 38.54 10.90
CA ALA A 487 35.70 39.80 10.34
C ALA A 487 36.13 39.64 8.88
N SER A 488 36.10 40.75 8.12
CA SER A 488 36.50 40.83 6.72
C SER A 488 35.81 39.82 5.79
N LYS A 489 34.52 39.56 6.00
CA LYS A 489 33.68 38.74 5.10
C LYS A 489 32.80 39.59 4.20
N THR A 490 32.25 38.95 3.17
CA THR A 490 31.35 39.58 2.22
C THR A 490 29.94 39.03 2.36
N VAL A 491 28.96 39.93 2.44
CA VAL A 491 27.55 39.62 2.23
C VAL A 491 27.15 40.17 0.86
N THR A 492 26.76 39.29 -0.06
CA THR A 492 26.44 39.65 -1.45
C THR A 492 24.94 39.54 -1.70
N LEU A 493 24.32 40.60 -2.21
CA LEU A 493 23.02 40.55 -2.86
C LEU A 493 23.20 40.38 -4.37
N ALA A 494 23.03 39.15 -4.85
CA ALA A 494 23.10 38.83 -6.27
C ALA A 494 21.76 39.10 -6.98
N GLN A 495 20.64 38.69 -6.38
CA GLN A 495 19.28 38.85 -6.93
C GLN A 495 18.20 38.96 -5.83
N GLY A 496 17.06 39.57 -6.19
CA GLY A 496 15.88 39.68 -5.34
C GLY A 496 16.03 40.71 -4.22
N THR A 497 15.41 40.44 -3.07
CA THR A 497 15.44 41.34 -1.91
C THR A 497 16.22 40.74 -0.75
N LEU A 498 17.14 41.52 -0.17
CA LEU A 498 17.75 41.24 1.13
C LEU A 498 17.30 42.32 2.12
N SER A 499 16.69 41.88 3.22
CA SER A 499 16.21 42.75 4.28
C SER A 499 16.99 42.53 5.58
N PHE A 500 17.30 43.62 6.26
CA PHE A 500 18.05 43.63 7.52
C PHE A 500 17.15 44.10 8.65
N GLY A 501 17.08 43.31 9.72
CA GLY A 501 16.28 43.64 10.91
C GLY A 501 17.00 44.52 11.93
N ASN A 502 18.32 44.67 11.85
CA ASN A 502 19.12 45.50 12.76
C ASN A 502 20.49 45.85 12.14
N ALA A 503 21.25 46.76 12.79
CA ALA A 503 22.55 47.23 12.31
C ALA A 503 23.65 46.15 12.27
N ALA A 504 23.53 45.11 13.11
CA ALA A 504 24.45 43.98 13.18
C ALA A 504 24.01 42.78 12.31
N ALA A 505 22.99 42.93 11.46
CA ALA A 505 22.51 41.87 10.57
C ALA A 505 23.56 41.44 9.52
N LEU A 506 24.59 42.25 9.28
CA LEU A 506 25.70 41.92 8.36
C LEU A 506 26.95 41.37 9.08
N GLY A 507 26.90 41.26 10.40
CA GLY A 507 28.03 40.83 11.22
C GLY A 507 28.99 41.96 11.61
N ALA A 508 30.29 41.66 11.65
CA ALA A 508 31.31 42.62 12.06
C ALA A 508 31.30 43.87 11.15
N THR A 509 31.63 45.04 11.72
CA THR A 509 31.70 46.31 10.97
C THR A 509 32.73 46.33 9.85
N THR A 510 33.70 45.40 9.89
CA THR A 510 34.70 45.18 8.83
C THR A 510 34.20 44.36 7.65
N ASN A 511 32.94 43.89 7.68
CA ASN A 511 32.37 43.12 6.58
C ASN A 511 31.89 44.04 5.46
N THR A 512 31.97 43.55 4.22
CA THR A 512 31.57 44.29 3.03
C THR A 512 30.19 43.81 2.57
N PHE A 513 29.28 44.75 2.33
CA PHE A 513 28.03 44.47 1.62
C PHE A 513 28.19 44.78 0.14
N THR A 514 27.95 43.80 -0.73
CA THR A 514 28.07 43.94 -2.20
C THR A 514 26.73 43.72 -2.88
N ILE A 515 26.36 44.58 -3.82
CA ILE A 515 25.22 44.36 -4.72
C ILE A 515 25.80 44.08 -6.11
N SER A 516 25.63 42.86 -6.61
CA SER A 516 26.28 42.40 -7.85
C SER A 516 25.31 42.08 -8.99
N GLY A 517 24.01 42.32 -8.81
CA GLY A 517 22.98 42.09 -9.82
C GLY A 517 21.75 42.98 -9.62
N SER A 518 20.62 42.64 -10.26
CA SER A 518 19.40 43.48 -10.30
C SER A 518 18.56 43.45 -9.00
N GLY A 519 19.19 43.27 -7.84
CA GLY A 519 18.51 43.15 -6.54
C GLY A 519 18.29 44.48 -5.84
N GLY A 520 17.21 44.58 -5.05
CA GLY A 520 16.94 45.71 -4.16
C GLY A 520 17.31 45.37 -2.71
N ALA A 521 17.97 46.29 -2.00
CA ALA A 521 18.21 46.14 -0.56
C ALA A 521 17.22 47.03 0.21
N GLU A 522 16.44 46.46 1.12
CA GLU A 522 15.47 47.19 1.93
C GLU A 522 15.89 47.16 3.41
N ARG A 523 16.15 48.33 4.00
CA ARG A 523 16.45 48.46 5.44
C ARG A 523 15.15 48.58 6.23
N GLY A 524 14.90 47.65 7.15
CA GLY A 524 13.82 47.79 8.13
C GLY A 524 14.18 48.82 9.20
N GLY A 525 13.86 50.10 8.97
CA GLY A 525 13.66 51.11 10.03
C GLY A 525 14.76 51.32 11.08
N VAL A 526 16.03 51.54 10.69
CA VAL A 526 17.07 52.02 11.63
C VAL A 526 17.69 53.32 11.13
N ALA A 527 17.80 54.34 11.98
CA ALA A 527 18.53 55.58 11.69
C ALA A 527 20.04 55.31 11.62
N GLU A 528 20.75 56.03 10.75
CA GLU A 528 22.22 55.98 10.66
C GLU A 528 22.86 56.50 11.95
N ALA A 529 23.95 55.86 12.37
CA ALA A 529 24.97 56.42 13.25
C ALA A 529 26.34 56.06 12.68
#